data_AF-A0A2V7LAQ0-F1
#
_entry.id   AF-A0A2V7LAQ0-F1
#
_cell.length_a   1.000
_cell.length_b   1.000
_cell.length_c   1.000
_cell.angle_alpha   90.00
_cell.angle_beta   90.00
_cell.angle_gamma   90.00
#
_symmetry.space_group_name_H-M   'P 1'
#
loop_
_entity.id
_entity.type
_entity.pdbx_description
1 polymer ?
#
loop_
_entity_poly.entity_id
_entity_poly.type
_entity_poly.pdbx_seq_one_letter_code
_entity_poly.pdbx_strand_id
1 'polypeptide(L)'
;MEQSTKEAWKRLLDEARRELPDATVRTWLEPAIPIALDDGRLIVGAPDQFAVEWNESKHANVLARAAERVFGRPTAVVFRVQEDRQQRPQMDFFVAPREPASVDKTGVPTTPLNERYTFQTFVIGKSNELAAAAAHAVAEAPGKTYNPLFIYGATGLGKTHLMQAVAHAVLTKYPGTRVHYFGAEQFINEVIESIHARTMSEFRRRYRNDVDLFLVDDVHFLEGKEMTQEEFFHTFNALFEGHKQIVLTSDRPPKEIPGLEDRLIS
;
A
#
# COMPACT_ATOMS: atom_id res chain seq x y z
N MET A 1 38.61 5.72 -17.57
CA MET A 1 37.36 6.48 -17.67
C MET A 1 36.37 5.84 -16.73
N GLU A 2 36.30 6.33 -15.49
CA GLU A 2 35.28 5.90 -14.52
C GLU A 2 33.94 6.46 -15.01
N GLN A 3 33.06 5.59 -15.54
CA GLN A 3 31.67 5.99 -15.76
C GLN A 3 31.04 6.17 -14.39
N SER A 4 30.47 7.36 -14.15
CA SER A 4 29.73 7.61 -12.92
C SER A 4 28.57 6.61 -12.82
N THR A 5 28.43 5.94 -11.68
CA THR A 5 27.40 4.93 -11.40
C THR A 5 25.98 5.43 -11.73
N LYS A 6 25.76 6.75 -11.65
CA LYS A 6 24.52 7.43 -12.08
C LYS A 6 24.31 7.45 -13.59
N GLU A 7 25.36 7.69 -14.37
CA GLU A 7 25.29 7.68 -15.84
C GLU A 7 25.08 6.26 -16.37
N ALA A 8 25.72 5.29 -15.73
CA ALA A 8 25.55 3.88 -16.04
C ALA A 8 24.10 3.42 -15.80
N TRP A 9 23.50 3.80 -14.67
CA TRP A 9 22.10 3.51 -14.39
C TRP A 9 21.15 4.16 -15.39
N LYS A 10 21.39 5.44 -15.75
CA LYS A 10 20.57 6.13 -16.74
C LYS A 10 20.55 5.40 -18.10
N ARG A 11 21.73 4.98 -18.58
CA ARG A 11 21.82 4.19 -19.83
C ARG A 11 21.13 2.84 -19.73
N LEU A 12 21.19 2.23 -18.55
CA LEU A 12 20.52 0.95 -18.28
C LEU A 12 18.99 1.12 -18.26
N LEU A 13 18.47 2.22 -17.70
CA LEU A 13 17.05 2.57 -17.79
C LEU A 13 16.62 2.85 -19.24
N ASP A 14 17.43 3.56 -20.03
CA ASP A 14 17.14 3.85 -21.43
C ASP A 14 17.10 2.56 -22.28
N GLU A 15 17.99 1.61 -22.00
CA GLU A 15 17.98 0.29 -22.65
C GLU A 15 16.79 -0.56 -22.15
N ALA A 16 16.47 -0.49 -20.86
CA ALA A 16 15.32 -1.20 -20.29
C ALA A 16 13.98 -0.71 -20.86
N ARG A 17 13.85 0.59 -21.21
CA ARG A 17 12.66 1.13 -21.92
C ARG A 17 12.42 0.50 -23.29
N ARG A 18 13.40 -0.18 -23.88
CA ARG A 18 13.22 -0.93 -25.14
C ARG A 18 12.56 -2.29 -24.93
N GLU A 19 12.69 -2.85 -23.74
CA GLU A 19 12.16 -4.17 -23.37
C GLU A 19 10.97 -4.10 -22.39
N LEU A 20 10.80 -2.99 -21.68
CA LEU A 20 9.76 -2.76 -20.67
C LEU A 20 8.88 -1.56 -21.04
N PRO A 21 7.56 -1.60 -20.74
CA PRO A 21 6.69 -0.44 -20.89
C PRO A 21 7.19 0.77 -20.07
N ASP A 22 7.07 1.97 -20.63
CA ASP A 22 7.54 3.22 -20.01
C ASP A 22 7.00 3.43 -18.59
N ALA A 23 5.73 3.11 -18.37
CA ALA A 23 5.09 3.17 -17.05
C ALA A 23 5.74 2.21 -16.03
N THR A 24 6.23 1.04 -16.45
CA THR A 24 6.93 0.10 -15.56
C THR A 24 8.29 0.67 -15.14
N VAL A 25 9.01 1.28 -16.08
CA VAL A 25 10.29 1.92 -15.80
C VAL A 25 10.11 3.09 -14.84
N ARG A 26 9.11 3.94 -15.09
CA ARG A 26 8.78 5.10 -14.24
C ARG A 26 8.38 4.72 -12.81
N THR A 27 7.61 3.65 -12.65
CA THR A 27 7.10 3.26 -11.32
C THR A 27 8.15 2.47 -10.52
N TRP A 28 8.88 1.56 -11.16
CA TRP A 28 9.67 0.55 -10.43
C TRP A 28 11.18 0.78 -10.49
N LEU A 29 11.68 1.44 -11.55
CA LEU A 29 13.12 1.57 -11.80
C LEU A 29 13.62 3.01 -11.68
N GLU A 30 12.83 4.03 -12.03
CA GLU A 30 13.18 5.44 -11.83
C GLU A 30 13.34 5.84 -10.34
N PRO A 31 12.51 5.35 -9.38
CA PRO A 31 12.71 5.66 -7.97
C PRO A 31 13.95 4.99 -7.38
N ALA A 32 14.54 4.03 -8.10
CA ALA A 32 15.70 3.28 -7.66
C ALA A 32 16.99 4.06 -7.99
N ILE A 33 17.90 4.13 -7.02
CA ILE A 33 19.11 4.95 -7.09
C ILE A 33 20.32 4.02 -7.12
N PRO A 34 21.27 4.19 -8.06
CA PRO A 34 22.45 3.35 -8.09
C PRO A 34 23.37 3.71 -6.92
N ILE A 35 23.69 2.70 -6.10
CA ILE A 35 24.47 2.86 -4.86
C ILE A 35 25.95 2.62 -5.15
N ALA A 36 26.26 1.47 -5.76
CA ALA A 36 27.64 1.05 -6.01
C ALA A 36 27.71 0.19 -7.27
N LEU A 37 28.87 0.22 -7.91
CA LEU A 37 29.21 -0.66 -9.01
C LEU A 37 30.50 -1.38 -8.64
N ASP A 38 30.36 -2.62 -8.22
CA ASP A 38 31.47 -3.51 -7.86
C ASP A 38 31.75 -4.45 -9.03
N ASP A 39 32.85 -5.21 -8.95
CA ASP A 39 33.35 -6.02 -10.06
C ASP A 39 32.38 -7.16 -10.45
N GLY A 40 31.48 -6.87 -11.39
CA GLY A 40 30.41 -7.76 -11.87
C GLY A 40 29.03 -7.57 -11.23
N ARG A 41 28.83 -6.55 -10.39
CA ARG A 41 27.53 -6.27 -9.74
C ARG A 41 27.21 -4.78 -9.67
N LEU A 42 26.02 -4.42 -10.12
CA LEU A 42 25.43 -3.09 -9.90
C LEU A 42 24.44 -3.17 -8.74
N ILE A 43 24.73 -2.46 -7.66
CA ILE A 43 23.86 -2.36 -6.48
C ILE A 43 22.95 -1.15 -6.66
N VAL A 44 21.65 -1.39 -6.62
CA VAL A 44 20.62 -0.37 -6.79
C VAL A 44 19.75 -0.30 -5.53
N GLY A 45 19.66 0.89 -4.97
CA GLY A 45 18.79 1.20 -3.84
C GLY A 45 17.35 1.37 -4.29
N ALA A 46 16.44 0.53 -3.83
CA ALA A 46 15.00 0.67 -3.97
C ALA A 46 14.39 1.39 -2.74
N PRO A 47 13.23 2.04 -2.89
CA PRO A 47 12.63 2.85 -1.82
C PRO A 47 12.22 2.05 -0.58
N ASP A 48 11.85 0.79 -0.74
CA ASP A 48 11.39 -0.10 0.33
C ASP A 48 11.68 -1.58 -0.03
N GLN A 49 11.46 -2.49 0.93
CA GLN A 49 11.72 -3.93 0.78
C GLN A 49 10.82 -4.58 -0.28
N PHE A 50 9.60 -4.08 -0.49
CA PHE A 50 8.70 -4.60 -1.50
C PHE A 50 9.21 -4.29 -2.91
N ALA A 51 9.68 -3.06 -3.13
CA ALA A 51 10.32 -2.66 -4.38
C ALA A 51 11.61 -3.45 -4.66
N VAL A 52 12.37 -3.85 -3.63
CA VAL A 52 13.50 -4.78 -3.78
C VAL A 52 13.03 -6.12 -4.34
N GLU A 53 12.10 -6.79 -3.67
CA GLU A 53 11.62 -8.12 -4.03
C GLU A 53 10.93 -8.14 -5.41
N TRP A 54 10.16 -7.09 -5.71
CA TRP A 54 9.51 -6.93 -7.01
C TRP A 54 10.52 -6.75 -8.13
N ASN A 55 11.49 -5.86 -7.95
CA ASN A 55 12.51 -5.60 -8.97
C ASN A 55 13.43 -6.80 -9.18
N GLU A 56 13.77 -7.52 -8.11
CA GLU A 56 14.55 -8.77 -8.19
C GLU A 56 13.78 -9.87 -8.92
N SER A 57 12.50 -10.06 -8.60
CA SER A 57 11.72 -11.15 -9.19
C SER A 57 11.32 -10.90 -10.65
N LYS A 58 10.97 -9.66 -11.01
CA LYS A 58 10.41 -9.32 -12.32
C LYS A 58 11.42 -8.73 -13.29
N HIS A 59 12.33 -7.89 -12.79
CA HIS A 59 13.16 -7.05 -13.66
C HIS A 59 14.62 -7.46 -13.68
N ALA A 60 15.13 -8.21 -12.70
CA ALA A 60 16.54 -8.59 -12.62
C ALA A 60 17.07 -9.25 -13.90
N ASN A 61 16.30 -10.14 -14.53
CA ASN A 61 16.71 -10.81 -15.77
C ASN A 61 16.79 -9.86 -16.97
N VAL A 62 15.86 -8.91 -17.07
CA VAL A 62 15.86 -7.90 -18.14
C VAL A 62 17.03 -6.94 -17.92
N LEU A 63 17.20 -6.50 -16.68
CA LEU A 63 18.26 -5.56 -16.30
C LEU A 63 19.65 -6.18 -16.41
N ALA A 64 19.83 -7.47 -16.14
CA ALA A 64 21.10 -8.16 -16.32
C ALA A 64 21.51 -8.23 -17.80
N ARG A 65 20.56 -8.50 -18.72
CA ARG A 65 20.82 -8.47 -20.16
C ARG A 65 21.12 -7.05 -20.65
N ALA A 66 20.37 -6.06 -20.17
CA ALA A 66 20.65 -4.65 -20.47
C ALA A 66 22.03 -4.24 -19.94
N ALA A 67 22.39 -4.67 -18.72
CA ALA A 67 23.68 -4.40 -18.10
C ALA A 67 24.84 -5.01 -18.91
N GLU A 68 24.69 -6.23 -19.42
CA GLU A 68 25.72 -6.86 -20.27
C GLU A 68 25.99 -6.05 -21.55
N ARG A 69 24.96 -5.50 -22.19
CA ARG A 69 25.12 -4.62 -23.36
C ARG A 69 25.77 -3.28 -23.00
N VAL A 70 25.42 -2.72 -21.84
CA VAL A 70 25.91 -1.40 -21.39
C VAL A 70 27.36 -1.47 -20.90
N PHE A 71 27.72 -2.52 -20.16
CA PHE A 71 29.03 -2.68 -19.53
C PHE A 71 30.00 -3.58 -20.32
N GLY A 72 29.51 -4.29 -21.35
CA GLY A 72 30.32 -5.21 -22.17
C GLY A 72 30.77 -6.47 -21.44
N ARG A 73 30.20 -6.74 -20.26
CA ARG A 73 30.49 -7.91 -19.41
C ARG A 73 29.25 -8.33 -18.62
N PRO A 74 29.07 -9.62 -18.31
CA PRO A 74 27.98 -10.09 -17.46
C PRO A 74 27.99 -9.34 -16.12
N THR A 75 26.94 -8.57 -15.87
CA THR A 75 26.81 -7.73 -14.66
C THR A 75 25.45 -8.00 -14.05
N ALA A 76 25.43 -8.51 -12.82
CA ALA A 76 24.17 -8.73 -12.10
C ALA A 76 23.66 -7.41 -11.52
N VAL A 77 22.36 -7.17 -11.60
CA VAL A 77 21.70 -6.03 -10.95
C VAL A 77 21.03 -6.54 -9.68
N VAL A 78 21.47 -6.02 -8.54
CA VAL A 78 21.01 -6.44 -7.22
C VAL A 78 20.33 -5.26 -6.55
N PHE A 79 19.16 -5.50 -5.95
CA PHE A 79 18.42 -4.45 -5.27
C PHE A 79 18.63 -4.52 -3.77
N ARG A 80 18.67 -3.36 -3.12
CA ARG A 80 18.71 -3.23 -1.66
C ARG A 80 17.85 -2.05 -1.22
N VAL A 81 17.36 -2.06 0.01
CA VAL A 81 16.63 -0.90 0.54
C VAL A 81 17.59 0.28 0.70
N GLN A 82 17.17 1.48 0.30
CA GLN A 82 17.95 2.70 0.52
C GLN A 82 18.03 3.03 2.03
N GLU A 83 19.20 2.80 2.64
CA GLU A 83 19.43 3.11 4.06
C GLU A 83 19.38 4.62 4.35
N ASP A 84 19.76 5.50 3.41
CA ASP A 84 19.75 6.97 3.61
C ASP A 84 18.34 7.58 3.73
N ARG A 85 17.28 6.84 3.36
CA ARG A 85 15.89 7.26 3.64
C ARG A 85 15.42 6.89 5.05
N GLN A 86 16.20 6.11 5.81
CA GLN A 86 15.92 5.79 7.21
C GLN A 86 16.21 6.97 8.17
N GLN A 87 16.79 8.09 7.69
CA GLN A 87 17.07 9.27 8.52
C GLN A 87 15.93 10.30 8.60
N ARG A 88 14.72 10.01 8.12
CA ARG A 88 13.52 10.59 8.73
C ARG A 88 13.22 9.73 9.95
N PRO A 89 12.97 10.31 11.14
CA PRO A 89 12.88 9.54 12.38
C PRO A 89 11.72 8.54 12.30
N GLN A 90 12.01 7.34 11.80
CA GLN A 90 11.26 6.14 12.08
C GLN A 90 11.61 5.79 13.52
N MET A 91 10.75 6.21 14.44
CA MET A 91 10.79 5.69 15.80
C MET A 91 10.38 4.22 15.75
N ASP A 92 11.41 3.38 15.83
CA ASP A 92 11.47 2.00 16.31
C ASP A 92 10.16 1.22 16.40
N PHE A 93 9.88 0.41 15.37
CA PHE A 93 9.14 -0.84 15.52
C PHE A 93 9.81 -1.94 14.69
N PHE A 94 10.95 -2.44 15.18
CA PHE A 94 11.43 -3.75 14.75
C PHE A 94 10.53 -4.84 15.35
N VAL A 95 9.83 -5.59 14.49
CA VAL A 95 9.49 -6.99 14.76
C VAL A 95 10.43 -7.84 13.92
N ALA A 96 11.20 -8.68 14.59
CA ALA A 96 12.11 -9.65 13.97
C ALA A 96 11.36 -10.63 13.04
N PRO A 97 12.07 -11.33 12.12
CA PRO A 97 11.44 -12.14 11.08
C PRO A 97 10.61 -13.25 11.71
N ARG A 98 9.31 -13.33 11.38
CA ARG A 98 8.47 -14.48 11.73
C ARG A 98 8.23 -15.37 10.51
N GLU A 99 8.38 -16.66 10.79
CA GLU A 99 8.01 -17.83 9.99
C GLU A 99 6.66 -17.70 9.27
N PRO A 100 6.45 -18.46 8.17
CA PRO A 100 5.39 -18.22 7.21
C PRO A 100 4.01 -18.21 7.87
N ALA A 101 3.29 -17.11 7.63
CA ALA A 101 1.92 -16.92 8.06
C ALA A 101 1.07 -18.13 7.67
N SER A 102 0.31 -18.65 8.65
CA SER A 102 -0.73 -19.64 8.41
C SER A 102 -1.75 -19.07 7.43
N VAL A 103 -1.85 -19.71 6.28
CA VAL A 103 -2.82 -19.42 5.22
C VAL A 103 -4.21 -19.68 5.78
N ASP A 104 -4.98 -18.63 6.04
CA ASP A 104 -6.41 -18.78 6.25
C ASP A 104 -7.06 -19.22 4.93
N LYS A 105 -8.05 -20.10 4.99
CA LYS A 105 -8.53 -20.97 3.88
C LYS A 105 -9.27 -20.26 2.75
N THR A 106 -9.02 -18.97 2.52
CA THR A 106 -9.63 -18.16 1.46
C THR A 106 -8.63 -17.51 0.50
N GLY A 107 -7.32 -17.70 0.71
CA GLY A 107 -6.30 -17.28 -0.27
C GLY A 107 -6.21 -15.76 -0.46
N VAL A 108 -6.59 -14.97 0.54
CA VAL A 108 -6.49 -13.50 0.50
C VAL A 108 -5.26 -13.07 1.31
N PRO A 109 -4.28 -12.39 0.70
CA PRO A 109 -3.24 -11.69 1.45
C PRO A 109 -3.85 -10.40 2.01
N THR A 110 -4.52 -10.48 3.16
CA THR A 110 -4.89 -9.31 3.95
C THR A 110 -3.70 -8.88 4.79
N THR A 111 -3.51 -7.57 4.99
CA THR A 111 -2.55 -7.12 6.01
C THR A 111 -3.10 -7.57 7.37
N PRO A 112 -2.34 -8.34 8.17
CA PRO A 112 -2.83 -8.82 9.44
C PRO A 112 -3.14 -7.64 10.37
N LEU A 113 -4.26 -7.74 11.09
CA LEU A 113 -4.60 -6.76 12.12
C LEU A 113 -3.58 -6.82 13.25
N ASN A 114 -3.18 -5.67 13.78
CA ASN A 114 -2.31 -5.59 14.94
C ASN A 114 -3.12 -5.89 16.21
N GLU A 115 -2.76 -6.96 16.92
CA GLU A 115 -3.43 -7.41 18.16
C GLU A 115 -3.45 -6.34 19.26
N ARG A 116 -2.54 -5.36 19.22
CA ARG A 116 -2.46 -4.29 20.22
C ARG A 116 -3.44 -3.15 19.94
N TYR A 117 -3.99 -3.05 18.75
CA TYR A 117 -4.83 -1.92 18.34
C TYR A 117 -6.30 -2.21 18.64
N THR A 118 -6.64 -2.27 19.93
CA THR A 118 -8.00 -2.54 20.42
C THR A 118 -8.58 -1.33 21.14
N PHE A 119 -9.89 -1.29 21.37
CA PHE A 119 -10.50 -0.20 22.14
C PHE A 119 -10.00 -0.15 23.58
N GLN A 120 -9.65 -1.29 24.18
CA GLN A 120 -9.17 -1.35 25.56
C GLN A 120 -7.80 -0.67 25.73
N THR A 121 -6.96 -0.67 24.69
CA THR A 121 -5.64 -0.04 24.70
C THR A 121 -5.66 1.40 24.17
N PHE A 122 -6.81 1.87 23.68
CA PHE A 122 -6.97 3.24 23.17
C PHE A 122 -7.36 4.19 24.30
N VAL A 123 -6.51 5.17 24.60
CA VAL A 123 -6.78 6.16 25.65
C VAL A 123 -7.69 7.26 25.10
N ILE A 124 -8.91 7.33 25.63
CA ILE A 124 -9.90 8.34 25.26
C ILE A 124 -9.67 9.62 26.08
N GLY A 125 -9.66 10.75 25.38
CA GLY A 125 -9.62 12.10 25.96
C GLY A 125 -10.41 13.08 25.10
N LYS A 126 -10.58 14.32 25.58
CA LYS A 126 -11.43 15.34 24.91
C LYS A 126 -11.11 15.55 23.42
N SER A 127 -9.86 15.39 23.01
CA SER A 127 -9.41 15.61 21.63
C SER A 127 -9.75 14.45 20.67
N ASN A 128 -10.04 13.25 21.18
CA ASN A 128 -10.33 12.07 20.37
C ASN A 128 -11.67 11.38 20.73
N GLU A 129 -12.41 11.93 21.70
CA GLU A 129 -13.69 11.42 22.21
C GLU A 129 -14.72 11.22 21.09
N LEU A 130 -14.87 12.19 20.18
CA LEU A 130 -15.82 12.09 19.06
C LEU A 130 -15.45 10.93 18.11
N ALA A 131 -14.17 10.82 17.75
CA ALA A 131 -13.69 9.76 16.87
C ALA A 131 -13.85 8.37 17.52
N ALA A 132 -13.52 8.27 18.81
CA ALA A 132 -13.69 7.05 19.58
C ALA A 132 -15.17 6.65 19.70
N ALA A 133 -16.07 7.59 19.99
CA ALA A 133 -17.51 7.35 20.07
C ALA A 133 -18.09 6.88 18.73
N ALA A 134 -17.70 7.53 17.62
CA ALA A 134 -18.11 7.12 16.28
C ALA A 134 -17.58 5.71 15.93
N ALA A 135 -16.32 5.41 16.25
CA ALA A 135 -15.73 4.09 16.07
C ALA A 135 -16.47 3.01 16.88
N HIS A 136 -16.80 3.29 18.15
CA HIS A 136 -17.62 2.39 18.95
C HIS A 136 -19.01 2.16 18.35
N ALA A 137 -19.69 3.21 17.89
CA ALA A 137 -21.00 3.09 17.26
C ALA A 137 -20.97 2.24 15.98
N VAL A 138 -19.91 2.38 15.17
CA VAL A 138 -19.68 1.52 14.00
C VAL A 138 -19.43 0.07 14.39
N ALA A 139 -18.60 -0.18 15.41
CA ALA A 139 -18.32 -1.54 15.86
C ALA A 139 -19.57 -2.24 16.41
N GLU A 140 -20.46 -1.50 17.08
CA GLU A 140 -21.71 -2.03 17.62
C GLU A 140 -22.73 -2.38 16.54
N ALA A 141 -22.79 -1.57 15.48
CA ALA A 141 -23.76 -1.73 14.40
C ALA A 141 -23.13 -1.45 13.01
N PRO A 142 -22.27 -2.37 12.49
CA PRO A 142 -21.61 -2.19 11.19
C PRO A 142 -22.63 -2.07 10.06
N GLY A 143 -22.37 -1.15 9.13
CA GLY A 143 -23.18 -0.88 7.93
C GLY A 143 -24.46 -0.08 8.19
N LYS A 144 -24.70 0.38 9.43
CA LYS A 144 -25.92 1.10 9.83
C LYS A 144 -25.71 2.61 10.01
N THR A 145 -25.45 3.05 11.24
CA THR A 145 -25.57 4.47 11.62
C THR A 145 -24.52 5.37 10.97
N TYR A 146 -23.28 4.87 10.85
CA TYR A 146 -22.16 5.61 10.28
C TYR A 146 -21.49 4.79 9.19
N ASN A 147 -21.96 4.95 7.96
CA ASN A 147 -21.34 4.37 6.79
C ASN A 147 -21.27 5.44 5.68
N PRO A 148 -20.08 5.77 5.16
CA PRO A 148 -18.77 5.37 5.68
C PRO A 148 -18.44 6.04 7.02
N LEU A 149 -17.46 5.50 7.75
CA LEU A 149 -16.76 6.21 8.82
C LEU A 149 -15.44 6.76 8.29
N PHE A 150 -15.25 8.08 8.32
CA PHE A 150 -14.02 8.74 7.89
C PHE A 150 -13.31 9.37 9.10
N ILE A 151 -12.13 8.87 9.46
CA ILE A 151 -11.32 9.35 10.59
C ILE A 151 -10.15 10.14 10.05
N TYR A 152 -10.01 11.41 10.44
CA TYR A 152 -8.90 12.24 10.01
C TYR A 152 -8.19 12.96 11.16
N GLY A 153 -6.96 13.37 10.89
CA GLY A 153 -6.11 14.11 11.82
C GLY A 153 -4.64 13.88 11.49
N ALA A 154 -3.74 14.67 12.07
CA ALA A 154 -2.31 14.53 11.87
C ALA A 154 -1.79 13.11 12.16
N THR A 155 -0.58 12.83 11.69
CA THR A 155 0.12 11.58 11.96
C THR A 155 0.27 11.34 13.47
N GLY A 156 0.22 10.08 13.89
CA GLY A 156 0.37 9.69 15.29
C GLY A 156 -0.84 9.94 16.21
N LEU A 157 -1.97 10.46 15.70
CA LEU A 157 -3.17 10.71 16.52
C LEU A 157 -4.07 9.47 16.74
N GLY A 158 -3.62 8.28 16.36
CA GLY A 158 -4.33 7.03 16.62
C GLY A 158 -5.44 6.67 15.63
N LYS A 159 -5.43 7.22 14.41
CA LYS A 159 -6.40 6.91 13.34
C LYS A 159 -6.43 5.41 13.01
N THR A 160 -5.28 4.84 12.69
CA THR A 160 -5.10 3.41 12.41
C THR A 160 -5.48 2.54 13.60
N HIS A 161 -5.16 2.99 14.83
CA HIS A 161 -5.53 2.28 16.06
C HIS A 161 -7.05 2.18 16.16
N LEU A 162 -7.78 3.29 16.05
CA LEU A 162 -9.24 3.28 16.10
C LEU A 162 -9.86 2.43 14.98
N MET A 163 -9.37 2.54 13.75
CA MET A 163 -9.86 1.73 12.63
C MET A 163 -9.68 0.23 12.88
N GLN A 164 -8.51 -0.20 13.37
CA GLN A 164 -8.29 -1.62 13.67
C GLN A 164 -9.03 -2.05 14.95
N ALA A 165 -9.26 -1.16 15.91
CA ALA A 165 -10.07 -1.44 17.08
C ALA A 165 -11.53 -1.75 16.72
N VAL A 166 -12.09 -1.04 15.72
CA VAL A 166 -13.38 -1.40 15.10
C VAL A 166 -13.33 -2.82 14.58
N ALA A 167 -12.28 -3.18 13.82
CA ALA A 167 -12.13 -4.51 13.25
C ALA A 167 -12.14 -5.62 14.30
N HIS A 168 -11.33 -5.47 15.36
CA HIS A 168 -11.26 -6.43 16.47
C HIS A 168 -12.59 -6.57 17.20
N ALA A 169 -13.27 -5.47 17.49
CA ALA A 169 -14.57 -5.50 18.15
C ALA A 169 -15.64 -6.17 17.29
N VAL A 170 -15.66 -5.88 15.98
CA VAL A 170 -16.56 -6.52 15.01
C VAL A 170 -16.27 -8.02 14.92
N LEU A 171 -15.01 -8.44 14.80
CA LEU A 171 -14.63 -9.86 14.77
C LEU A 171 -14.97 -10.60 16.07
N THR A 172 -14.90 -9.91 17.22
CA THR A 172 -15.30 -10.48 18.50
C THR A 172 -16.81 -10.75 18.55
N LYS A 173 -17.62 -9.81 18.05
CA LYS A 173 -19.09 -9.89 18.05
C LYS A 173 -19.64 -10.75 16.92
N TYR A 174 -18.96 -10.76 15.77
CA TYR A 174 -19.32 -11.42 14.53
C TYR A 174 -18.10 -12.17 13.95
N PRO A 175 -17.73 -13.35 14.48
CA PRO A 175 -16.50 -14.06 14.09
C PRO A 175 -16.42 -14.48 12.61
N GLY A 176 -17.55 -14.52 11.91
CA GLY A 176 -17.61 -14.83 10.48
C GLY A 176 -17.45 -13.62 9.54
N THR A 177 -17.26 -12.41 10.07
CA THR A 177 -17.11 -11.20 9.25
C THR A 177 -15.83 -11.26 8.42
N ARG A 178 -15.96 -11.06 7.11
CA ARG A 178 -14.81 -10.95 6.21
C ARG A 178 -14.24 -9.54 6.26
N VAL A 179 -13.16 -9.37 7.02
CA VAL A 179 -12.46 -8.09 7.19
C VAL A 179 -11.36 -7.97 6.14
N HIS A 180 -11.32 -6.83 5.46
CA HIS A 180 -10.25 -6.50 4.53
C HIS A 180 -9.59 -5.19 4.97
N TYR A 181 -8.33 -5.29 5.43
CA TYR A 181 -7.50 -4.16 5.84
C TYR A 181 -6.28 -4.01 4.93
N PHE A 182 -6.07 -2.79 4.45
CA PHE A 182 -4.95 -2.41 3.60
C PHE A 182 -4.73 -0.89 3.63
N GLY A 183 -3.54 -0.45 3.25
CA GLY A 183 -3.25 0.97 3.01
C GLY A 183 -3.64 1.40 1.59
N ALA A 184 -3.93 2.68 1.39
CA ALA A 184 -4.26 3.21 0.06
C ALA A 184 -3.15 2.98 -0.97
N GLU A 185 -1.87 3.02 -0.57
CA GLU A 185 -0.75 2.67 -1.45
C GLU A 185 -0.80 1.20 -1.91
N GLN A 186 -1.16 0.27 -1.03
CA GLN A 186 -1.37 -1.13 -1.41
C GLN A 186 -2.49 -1.26 -2.45
N PHE A 187 -3.61 -0.54 -2.25
CA PHE A 187 -4.70 -0.52 -3.21
C PHE A 187 -4.26 0.02 -4.58
N ILE A 188 -3.50 1.12 -4.60
CA ILE A 188 -2.93 1.69 -5.83
C ILE A 188 -2.10 0.64 -6.57
N ASN A 189 -1.17 -0.01 -5.86
CA ASN A 189 -0.30 -1.02 -6.44
C ASN A 189 -1.10 -2.21 -7.00
N GLU A 190 -2.08 -2.72 -6.24
CA GLU A 190 -2.89 -3.86 -6.68
C GLU A 190 -3.77 -3.53 -7.90
N VAL A 191 -4.27 -2.30 -8.02
CA VAL A 191 -4.99 -1.84 -9.23
C VAL A 191 -4.03 -1.85 -10.43
N ILE A 192 -2.84 -1.26 -10.29
CA ILE A 192 -1.83 -1.20 -11.37
C ILE A 192 -1.44 -2.63 -11.80
N GLU A 193 -1.13 -3.50 -10.85
CA GLU A 193 -0.77 -4.89 -11.10
C GLU A 193 -1.89 -5.65 -11.80
N SER A 194 -3.13 -5.49 -11.35
CA SER A 194 -4.29 -6.18 -11.91
C SER A 194 -4.61 -5.74 -13.35
N ILE A 195 -4.33 -4.48 -13.69
CA ILE A 195 -4.43 -3.98 -15.06
C ILE A 195 -3.35 -4.63 -15.93
N HIS A 196 -2.09 -4.60 -15.48
CA HIS A 196 -0.96 -5.18 -16.22
C HIS A 196 -1.13 -6.70 -16.43
N ALA A 197 -1.56 -7.42 -15.40
CA ALA A 197 -1.79 -8.86 -15.44
C ALA A 197 -3.13 -9.26 -16.10
N ARG A 198 -4.00 -8.28 -16.43
CA ARG A 198 -5.35 -8.49 -16.98
C ARG A 198 -6.26 -9.31 -16.04
N THR A 199 -6.09 -9.16 -14.73
CA THR A 199 -6.81 -9.86 -13.66
C THR A 199 -7.80 -8.97 -12.90
N MET A 200 -8.24 -7.86 -13.50
CA MET A 200 -9.20 -6.92 -12.88
C MET A 200 -10.52 -7.58 -12.40
N SER A 201 -10.95 -8.67 -13.03
CA SER A 201 -12.11 -9.45 -12.55
C SER A 201 -11.86 -10.06 -11.17
N GLU A 202 -10.67 -10.60 -10.93
CA GLU A 202 -10.26 -11.19 -9.65
C GLU A 202 -10.08 -10.11 -8.59
N PHE A 203 -9.45 -8.99 -8.95
CA PHE A 203 -9.37 -7.81 -8.11
C PHE A 203 -10.76 -7.38 -7.61
N ARG A 204 -11.72 -7.16 -8.52
CA ARG A 204 -13.08 -6.74 -8.15
C ARG A 204 -13.78 -7.77 -7.28
N ARG A 205 -13.59 -9.07 -7.54
CA ARG A 205 -14.14 -10.12 -6.67
C ARG A 205 -13.59 -9.99 -5.24
N ARG A 206 -12.26 -9.84 -5.10
CA ARG A 206 -11.58 -9.73 -3.79
C ARG A 206 -11.99 -8.48 -3.01
N TYR A 207 -12.13 -7.34 -3.69
CA TYR A 207 -12.42 -6.06 -3.03
C TYR A 207 -13.91 -5.74 -2.90
N ARG A 208 -14.82 -6.40 -3.64
CA ARG A 208 -16.27 -6.09 -3.64
C ARG A 208 -17.15 -7.23 -3.13
N ASN A 209 -16.89 -8.48 -3.54
CA ASN A 209 -17.80 -9.60 -3.24
C ASN A 209 -17.45 -10.30 -1.91
N ASP A 210 -16.15 -10.36 -1.62
CA ASP A 210 -15.60 -11.12 -0.51
C ASP A 210 -15.29 -10.28 0.73
N VAL A 211 -16.02 -9.18 0.92
CA VAL A 211 -15.81 -8.20 2.01
C VAL A 211 -17.11 -7.87 2.73
N ASP A 212 -17.05 -7.82 4.06
CA ASP A 212 -18.11 -7.32 4.92
C ASP A 212 -17.70 -6.06 5.70
N LEU A 213 -16.40 -5.92 6.00
CA LEU A 213 -15.79 -4.74 6.61
C LEU A 213 -14.54 -4.33 5.82
N PHE A 214 -14.60 -3.13 5.22
CA PHE A 214 -13.59 -2.57 4.34
C PHE A 214 -12.84 -1.43 5.03
N LEU A 215 -11.55 -1.64 5.29
CA LEU A 215 -10.71 -0.76 6.10
C LEU A 215 -9.55 -0.24 5.25
N VAL A 216 -9.52 1.07 5.00
CA VAL A 216 -8.50 1.69 4.16
C VAL A 216 -7.74 2.75 4.94
N ASP A 217 -6.46 2.50 5.15
CA ASP A 217 -5.57 3.47 5.78
C ASP A 217 -5.08 4.51 4.77
N ASP A 218 -4.87 5.73 5.25
CA ASP A 218 -4.16 6.80 4.57
C ASP A 218 -4.68 7.12 3.15
N VAL A 219 -6.00 7.29 3.00
CA VAL A 219 -6.64 7.54 1.70
C VAL A 219 -6.16 8.80 0.97
N HIS A 220 -5.46 9.69 1.67
CA HIS A 220 -4.82 10.86 1.07
C HIS A 220 -3.76 10.48 0.02
N PHE A 221 -3.20 9.27 0.04
CA PHE A 221 -2.29 8.78 -1.00
C PHE A 221 -2.95 8.59 -2.38
N LEU A 222 -4.29 8.63 -2.47
CA LEU A 222 -5.00 8.64 -3.75
C LEU A 222 -4.86 9.96 -4.52
N GLU A 223 -4.31 11.00 -3.91
CA GLU A 223 -4.03 12.31 -4.52
C GLU A 223 -3.37 12.17 -5.91
N GLY A 224 -4.04 12.73 -6.93
CA GLY A 224 -3.55 12.74 -8.31
C GLY A 224 -3.49 11.37 -9.00
N LYS A 225 -4.07 10.31 -8.42
CA LYS A 225 -4.15 8.96 -9.00
C LYS A 225 -5.50 8.70 -9.66
N GLU A 226 -5.85 9.47 -10.69
CA GLU A 226 -7.19 9.45 -11.35
C GLU A 226 -7.73 8.04 -11.63
N MET A 227 -6.97 7.20 -12.32
CA MET A 227 -7.38 5.83 -12.65
C MET A 227 -7.65 4.98 -11.39
N THR A 228 -6.87 5.15 -10.34
CA THR A 228 -7.08 4.42 -9.09
C THR A 228 -8.26 5.00 -8.30
N GLN A 229 -8.44 6.32 -8.31
CA GLN A 229 -9.61 6.97 -7.72
C GLN A 229 -10.91 6.47 -8.36
N GLU A 230 -10.94 6.29 -9.68
CA GLU A 230 -12.08 5.71 -10.38
C GLU A 230 -12.39 4.29 -9.89
N GLU A 231 -11.39 3.41 -9.82
CA GLU A 231 -11.58 2.04 -9.34
C GLU A 231 -11.96 1.99 -7.84
N PHE A 232 -11.41 2.90 -7.04
CA PHE A 232 -11.77 3.09 -5.64
C PHE A 232 -13.24 3.52 -5.50
N PHE A 233 -13.68 4.50 -6.29
CA PHE A 233 -15.07 4.98 -6.32
C PHE A 233 -16.05 3.84 -6.65
N HIS A 234 -15.75 3.04 -7.66
CA HIS A 234 -16.60 1.89 -8.02
C HIS A 234 -16.62 0.80 -6.94
N THR A 235 -15.49 0.58 -6.27
CA THR A 235 -15.41 -0.37 -5.16
C THR A 235 -16.19 0.14 -3.94
N PHE A 236 -16.02 1.41 -3.60
CA PHE A 236 -16.74 2.09 -2.53
C PHE A 236 -18.26 1.99 -2.75
N ASN A 237 -18.76 2.36 -3.93
CA ASN A 237 -20.21 2.32 -4.20
C ASN A 237 -20.77 0.90 -4.13
N ALA A 238 -20.08 -0.09 -4.70
CA ALA A 238 -20.54 -1.48 -4.65
C ALA A 238 -20.66 -1.99 -3.20
N LEU A 239 -19.71 -1.63 -2.34
CA LEU A 239 -19.72 -1.99 -0.93
C LEU A 239 -20.79 -1.20 -0.14
N PHE A 240 -20.91 0.09 -0.44
CA PHE A 240 -21.88 0.98 0.19
C PHE A 240 -23.32 0.55 -0.10
N GLU A 241 -23.65 0.29 -1.37
CA GLU A 241 -24.94 -0.26 -1.82
C GLU A 241 -25.20 -1.65 -1.23
N GLY A 242 -24.14 -2.46 -1.08
CA GLY A 242 -24.20 -3.76 -0.40
C GLY A 242 -24.34 -3.69 1.13
N HIS A 243 -24.49 -2.49 1.70
CA HIS A 243 -24.51 -2.22 3.14
C HIS A 243 -23.30 -2.81 3.89
N LYS A 244 -22.15 -2.92 3.22
CA LYS A 244 -20.89 -3.31 3.84
C LYS A 244 -20.32 -2.12 4.59
N GLN A 245 -19.71 -2.36 5.74
CA GLN A 245 -19.14 -1.27 6.53
C GLN A 245 -17.84 -0.79 5.88
N ILE A 246 -17.72 0.51 5.70
CA ILE A 246 -16.51 1.16 5.18
C ILE A 246 -15.91 2.04 6.28
N VAL A 247 -14.62 1.91 6.55
CA VAL A 247 -13.87 2.78 7.45
C VAL A 247 -12.62 3.26 6.72
N LEU A 248 -12.43 4.57 6.70
CA LEU A 248 -11.34 5.24 5.99
C LEU A 248 -10.56 6.11 6.98
N THR A 249 -9.23 6.16 6.82
CA THR A 249 -8.39 7.12 7.54
C THR A 249 -7.67 8.08 6.59
N SER A 250 -7.39 9.30 7.06
CA SER A 250 -6.63 10.29 6.29
C SER A 250 -5.90 11.26 7.20
N ASP A 251 -4.83 11.87 6.70
CA ASP A 251 -4.17 12.97 7.42
C ASP A 251 -4.95 14.29 7.40
N ARG A 252 -5.89 14.42 6.46
CA ARG A 252 -6.68 15.63 6.23
C ARG A 252 -8.11 15.30 5.80
N PRO A 253 -9.08 16.21 6.00
CA PRO A 253 -10.46 15.97 5.57
C PRO A 253 -10.57 15.86 4.03
N PRO A 254 -11.63 15.21 3.49
CA PRO A 254 -11.74 14.94 2.05
C PRO A 254 -11.58 16.18 1.17
N LYS A 255 -12.17 17.31 1.56
CA LYS A 255 -12.11 18.59 0.85
C LYS A 255 -10.70 19.20 0.75
N GLU A 256 -9.77 18.74 1.58
CA GLU A 256 -8.39 19.24 1.63
C GLU A 256 -7.40 18.26 0.97
N ILE A 257 -7.86 17.12 0.44
CA ILE A 257 -7.02 16.18 -0.32
C ILE A 257 -6.88 16.74 -1.75
N PRO A 258 -5.69 17.22 -2.15
CA PRO A 258 -5.50 17.80 -3.47
C PRO A 258 -5.72 16.74 -4.56
N GLY A 259 -6.35 17.14 -5.66
CA GLY A 259 -6.59 16.25 -6.80
C GLY A 259 -7.47 15.03 -6.49
N LEU A 260 -8.21 15.03 -5.37
CA LEU A 260 -9.28 14.07 -5.12
C LEU A 260 -10.53 14.51 -5.89
N GLU A 261 -11.13 13.61 -6.65
CA GLU A 261 -12.32 13.91 -7.45
C GLU A 261 -13.54 14.25 -6.57
N ASP A 262 -14.35 15.20 -7.03
CA ASP A 262 -15.54 15.70 -6.28
C ASP A 262 -16.48 14.58 -5.85
N ARG A 263 -16.64 13.54 -6.67
CA ARG A 263 -17.50 12.37 -6.39
C ARG A 263 -17.01 11.49 -5.24
N LEU A 264 -15.73 11.59 -4.87
CA LEU A 264 -15.18 10.92 -3.69
C LEU A 264 -15.23 11.81 -2.45
N ILE A 265 -15.39 13.13 -2.64
CA ILE A 265 -15.54 14.12 -1.57
C ILE A 265 -17.00 14.19 -1.07
N SER A 266 -17.96 14.06 -1.99
CA SER A 266 -19.41 14.14 -1.77
C SER A 266 -20.00 12.88 -1.15
#